data_AF-A0A0W0TIP9-F1
#
_entry.id   AF-A0A0W0TIP9-F1
#
_cell.length_a   1.000
_cell.length_b   1.000
_cell.length_c   1.000
_cell.angle_alpha   90.00
_cell.angle_beta   90.00
_cell.angle_gamma   90.00
#
_symmetry.space_group_name_H-M   'P 1'
#
loop_
_entity.id
_entity.type
_entity.pdbx_description
1 polymer ?
#
loop_
_entity_poly.entity_id
_entity_poly.type
_entity_poly.pdbx_seq_one_letter_code
_entity_poly.pdbx_strand_id
1 'polypeptide(L)'
;MGYEPPSFEELCKATDQLEGDFNKFASRYFVASYSALCSIAETLKDEYCKNVKKKTSWVFTPIPKELRLSQIACISQLKNDLKPRTEAEVKKAVSILMGAFMYRLLRLEHEQINLYEFFKASRIEDYFNISIVNSCALHTTLREALIKKGNVFDAQTVAVCCGAYKQYLMQEGVSDRYTYIREDTDFFSNLDLIIAKAKLVAAPIQEQLHYVSFIQSVAKSLKEYDEEVRDGLKTLDKLLKTKLATKESIKRDEIIKCLQSLELESGTTRYIEKLLPRDLVIDEESSVDFEEKMIERLTIYNQHVLLGAHILPLKACQTVPYPALDSAIRHVIERLNNSLDTKTHDLAFDALNFFVNLPGEATIKYDAWGDAEAMKADLLKQWDELKEANRLEFILVT
;
A
#
# COMPACT_ATOMS: atom_id res chain seq x y z
N MET A 1 18.25 -5.76 -27.39
CA MET A 1 18.89 -5.92 -26.07
C MET A 1 17.84 -6.54 -25.15
N GLY A 2 18.20 -7.53 -24.35
CA GLY A 2 17.26 -8.18 -23.42
C GLY A 2 16.95 -7.26 -22.23
N TYR A 3 15.91 -7.58 -21.46
CA TYR A 3 15.57 -6.84 -20.26
C TYR A 3 16.66 -7.01 -19.19
N GLU A 4 17.10 -5.91 -18.59
CA GLU A 4 18.06 -5.91 -17.49
C GLU A 4 17.33 -5.65 -16.17
N PRO A 5 17.03 -6.67 -15.37
CA PRO A 5 16.26 -6.48 -14.14
C PRO A 5 17.05 -5.62 -13.11
N PRO A 6 16.41 -4.67 -12.41
CA PRO A 6 17.03 -3.96 -11.28
C PRO A 6 17.51 -4.95 -10.23
N SER A 7 18.61 -4.65 -9.51
CA SER A 7 19.09 -5.54 -8.45
C SER A 7 18.00 -5.81 -7.40
N PHE A 8 18.07 -6.96 -6.72
CA PHE A 8 17.08 -7.31 -5.69
C PHE A 8 16.94 -6.24 -4.60
N GLU A 9 18.05 -5.61 -4.19
CA GLU A 9 18.05 -4.52 -3.21
C GLU A 9 17.34 -3.26 -3.74
N GLU A 10 17.63 -2.86 -4.98
CA GLU A 10 16.94 -1.72 -5.61
C GLU A 10 15.45 -1.99 -5.77
N LEU A 11 15.08 -3.21 -6.18
CA LEU A 11 13.69 -3.61 -6.36
C LEU A 11 12.94 -3.61 -5.02
N CYS A 12 13.57 -4.09 -3.95
CA CYS A 12 13.02 -4.00 -2.60
C CYS A 12 12.78 -2.54 -2.17
N LYS A 13 13.78 -1.66 -2.34
CA LYS A 13 13.66 -0.23 -1.99
C LYS A 13 12.55 0.47 -2.77
N ALA A 14 12.43 0.16 -4.06
CA ALA A 14 11.37 0.70 -4.91
C ALA A 14 9.99 0.13 -4.50
N THR A 15 9.91 -1.15 -4.14
CA THR A 15 8.67 -1.77 -3.63
C THR A 15 8.21 -1.14 -2.31
N ASP A 16 9.15 -0.83 -1.41
CA ASP A 16 8.86 -0.15 -0.15
C ASP A 16 8.27 1.27 -0.40
N GLN A 17 8.53 1.87 -1.56
CA GLN A 17 8.02 3.19 -1.99
C GLN A 17 6.78 3.11 -2.90
N LEU A 18 6.40 1.92 -3.37
CA LEU A 18 5.36 1.72 -4.40
C LEU A 18 4.01 2.35 -4.03
N GLU A 19 3.58 2.24 -2.76
CA GLU A 19 2.33 2.89 -2.32
C GLU A 19 2.44 4.42 -2.43
N GLY A 20 3.60 5.00 -2.10
CA GLY A 20 3.86 6.43 -2.24
C GLY A 20 3.77 6.89 -3.69
N ASP A 21 4.38 6.15 -4.61
CA ASP A 21 4.33 6.43 -6.03
C ASP A 21 2.91 6.26 -6.59
N PHE A 22 2.21 5.18 -6.22
CA PHE A 22 0.81 4.99 -6.55
C PHE A 22 -0.04 6.16 -6.08
N ASN A 23 0.10 6.58 -4.81
CA ASN A 23 -0.65 7.69 -4.23
C ASN A 23 -0.39 8.99 -5.00
N LYS A 24 0.84 9.21 -5.47
CA LYS A 24 1.20 10.36 -6.31
C LYS A 24 0.57 10.29 -7.70
N PHE A 25 0.64 9.16 -8.40
CA PHE A 25 0.01 8.98 -9.71
C PHE A 25 -1.51 9.06 -9.66
N ALA A 26 -2.11 8.52 -8.59
CA ALA A 26 -3.54 8.61 -8.31
C ALA A 26 -3.98 10.00 -7.79
N SER A 27 -3.05 10.96 -7.66
CA SER A 27 -3.31 12.31 -7.13
C SER A 27 -4.04 12.31 -5.80
N ARG A 28 -3.71 11.35 -4.92
CA ARG A 28 -4.34 11.22 -3.60
C ARG A 28 -3.95 12.38 -2.69
N TYR A 29 -4.83 12.67 -1.74
CA TYR A 29 -4.63 13.73 -0.76
C TYR A 29 -3.40 13.45 0.09
N PHE A 30 -2.47 14.41 0.10
CA PHE A 30 -1.32 14.38 0.99
C PHE A 30 -1.76 14.83 2.39
N VAL A 31 -1.84 13.86 3.30
CA VAL A 31 -2.17 14.11 4.70
C VAL A 31 -0.98 14.77 5.40
N ALA A 32 -1.23 15.91 6.02
CA ALA A 32 -0.20 16.64 6.77
C ALA A 32 0.27 15.85 8.01
N SER A 33 1.50 16.14 8.47
CA SER A 33 2.02 15.54 9.69
C SER A 33 1.16 15.88 10.91
N TYR A 34 1.25 15.05 11.96
CA TYR A 34 0.52 15.30 13.21
C TYR A 34 0.81 16.69 13.79
N SER A 35 2.07 17.14 13.75
CA SER A 35 2.47 18.47 14.21
C SER A 35 1.84 19.59 13.39
N ALA A 36 1.77 19.45 12.07
CA ALA A 36 1.10 20.41 11.19
C ALA A 36 -0.41 20.46 11.46
N LEU A 37 -1.06 19.31 11.64
CA LEU A 37 -2.49 19.24 12.00
C LEU A 37 -2.76 19.88 13.38
N CYS A 38 -1.87 19.67 14.36
CA CYS A 38 -1.95 20.33 15.65
C CYS A 38 -1.83 21.85 15.54
N SER A 39 -0.88 22.35 14.74
CA SER A 39 -0.70 23.78 14.49
C SER A 39 -1.93 24.40 13.82
N ILE A 40 -2.56 23.69 12.87
CA ILE A 40 -3.84 24.11 12.28
C ILE A 40 -4.92 24.18 13.38
N ALA A 41 -5.05 23.16 14.22
CA ALA A 41 -6.05 23.12 15.28
C ALA A 41 -5.87 24.23 16.35
N GLU A 42 -4.64 24.64 16.62
CA GLU A 42 -4.31 25.75 17.53
C GLU A 42 -4.68 27.12 16.96
N THR A 43 -4.37 27.34 15.69
CA THR A 43 -4.56 28.63 15.02
C THR A 43 -5.97 28.82 14.44
N LEU A 44 -6.77 27.75 14.37
CA LEU A 44 -8.07 27.73 13.70
C LEU A 44 -9.04 28.81 14.21
N LYS A 45 -9.08 29.05 15.53
CA LYS A 45 -9.95 30.06 16.14
C LYS A 45 -9.58 31.47 15.69
N ASP A 46 -8.28 31.78 15.69
CA ASP A 46 -7.78 33.10 15.35
C ASP A 46 -7.97 33.38 13.85
N GLU A 47 -7.66 32.40 12.99
CA GLU A 47 -7.89 32.51 11.55
C GLU A 47 -9.38 32.61 11.21
N TYR A 48 -10.25 31.86 11.89
CA TYR A 48 -11.70 32.01 11.77
C TYR A 48 -12.16 33.44 12.12
N CYS A 49 -11.72 33.96 13.27
CA CYS A 49 -12.06 35.32 13.70
C CYS A 49 -11.57 36.39 12.70
N LYS A 50 -10.37 36.22 12.12
CA LYS A 50 -9.86 37.09 11.05
C LYS A 50 -10.77 37.02 9.82
N ASN A 51 -11.12 35.82 9.37
CA ASN A 51 -11.96 35.60 8.18
C ASN A 51 -13.42 36.07 8.38
N VAL A 52 -13.95 36.06 9.60
CA VAL A 52 -15.25 36.70 9.94
C VAL A 52 -15.15 38.21 9.74
N LYS A 53 -14.08 38.84 10.24
CA LYS A 53 -13.87 40.30 10.13
C LYS A 53 -13.65 40.76 8.69
N LYS A 54 -12.99 39.95 7.83
CA LYS A 54 -12.78 40.24 6.41
C LYS A 54 -14.07 40.35 5.59
N LYS A 55 -15.19 39.77 6.04
CA LYS A 55 -16.51 39.88 5.37
C LYS A 55 -17.27 41.17 5.72
N THR A 56 -16.58 42.24 6.15
CA THR A 56 -17.21 43.50 6.57
C THR A 56 -17.87 44.24 5.41
N SER A 57 -19.13 44.62 5.59
CA SER A 57 -19.75 45.77 4.91
C SER A 57 -19.65 47.00 5.83
N TRP A 58 -19.54 48.20 5.26
CA TRP A 58 -19.24 49.50 5.91
C TRP A 58 -20.03 49.91 7.18
N VAL A 59 -21.01 49.12 7.64
CA VAL A 59 -21.93 49.50 8.73
C VAL A 59 -21.96 48.48 9.90
N PHE A 60 -21.49 47.24 9.74
CA PHE A 60 -21.51 46.23 10.81
C PHE A 60 -20.31 45.29 10.77
N THR A 61 -19.62 45.12 11.92
CA THR A 61 -18.61 44.07 12.10
C THR A 61 -19.32 42.76 12.41
N PRO A 62 -19.19 41.71 11.56
CA PRO A 62 -19.80 40.42 11.83
C PRO A 62 -19.22 39.81 13.13
N ILE A 63 -20.09 39.32 14.01
CA ILE A 63 -19.68 38.63 15.25
C ILE A 63 -19.46 37.14 14.94
N PRO A 64 -18.39 36.51 15.44
CA PRO A 64 -18.20 35.06 15.35
C PRO A 64 -19.43 34.30 15.89
N LYS A 65 -19.93 33.32 15.13
CA LYS A 65 -21.10 32.54 15.54
C LYS A 65 -20.72 31.54 16.63
N GLU A 66 -21.50 31.46 17.71
CA GLU A 66 -21.25 30.53 18.83
C GLU A 66 -21.14 29.07 18.36
N LEU A 67 -22.05 28.61 17.52
CA LEU A 67 -21.99 27.27 16.92
C LEU A 67 -20.64 26.96 16.25
N ARG A 68 -20.07 27.95 15.52
CA ARG A 68 -18.78 27.79 14.84
C ARG A 68 -17.63 27.72 15.85
N LEU A 69 -17.71 28.49 16.93
CA LEU A 69 -16.73 28.43 18.01
C LEU A 69 -16.79 27.08 18.74
N SER A 70 -17.98 26.53 18.98
CA SER A 70 -18.15 25.18 19.55
C SER A 70 -17.59 24.08 18.64
N GLN A 71 -17.79 24.20 17.33
CA GLN A 71 -17.20 23.28 16.34
C GLN A 71 -15.66 23.35 16.33
N ILE A 72 -15.08 24.55 16.42
CA ILE A 72 -13.62 24.74 16.54
C ILE A 72 -13.12 24.15 17.86
N ALA A 73 -13.80 24.44 18.97
CA ALA A 73 -13.45 23.93 20.29
C ALA A 73 -13.46 22.40 20.34
N CYS A 74 -14.39 21.75 19.64
CA CYS A 74 -14.43 20.29 19.50
C CYS A 74 -13.14 19.75 18.87
N ILE A 75 -12.63 20.37 17.80
CA ILE A 75 -11.37 19.97 17.14
C ILE A 75 -10.17 20.24 18.05
N SER A 76 -10.14 21.40 18.72
CA SER A 76 -9.07 21.73 19.66
C SER A 76 -9.02 20.78 20.87
N GLN A 77 -10.19 20.37 21.38
CA GLN A 77 -10.29 19.36 22.44
C GLN A 77 -9.80 18.00 21.96
N LEU A 78 -10.23 17.55 20.78
CA LEU A 78 -9.79 16.29 20.18
C LEU A 78 -8.26 16.23 20.06
N LYS A 79 -7.63 17.30 19.56
CA LYS A 79 -6.16 17.43 19.50
C LYS A 79 -5.51 17.21 20.88
N ASN A 80 -6.10 17.78 21.93
CA ASN A 80 -5.59 17.63 23.29
C ASN A 80 -5.79 16.22 23.85
N ASP A 81 -6.77 15.45 23.36
CA ASP A 81 -7.04 14.08 23.81
C ASP A 81 -6.13 13.04 23.16
N LEU A 82 -5.71 13.24 21.90
CA LEU A 82 -5.03 12.21 21.10
C LEU A 82 -3.57 11.90 21.48
N LYS A 83 -2.94 12.70 22.36
CA LYS A 83 -1.53 12.66 22.84
C LYS A 83 -0.73 11.36 22.52
N PRO A 84 -0.27 11.19 21.26
CA PRO A 84 0.39 9.96 20.84
C PRO A 84 1.84 9.91 21.35
N ARG A 85 2.36 8.71 21.64
CA ARG A 85 3.71 8.46 22.15
C ARG A 85 4.53 7.52 21.25
N THR A 86 3.86 6.70 20.45
CA THR A 86 4.50 5.77 19.49
C THR A 86 4.20 6.14 18.04
N GLU A 87 4.98 5.66 17.09
CA GLU A 87 4.73 5.90 15.66
C GLU A 87 3.36 5.37 15.21
N ALA A 88 2.96 4.20 15.72
CA ALA A 88 1.64 3.62 15.44
C ALA A 88 0.50 4.50 15.97
N GLU A 89 0.66 5.04 17.19
CA GLU A 89 -0.29 6.01 17.77
C GLU A 89 -0.31 7.32 16.99
N VAL A 90 0.84 7.79 16.48
CA VAL A 90 0.91 8.98 15.62
C VAL A 90 0.10 8.76 14.34
N LYS A 91 0.27 7.64 13.63
CA LYS A 91 -0.51 7.32 12.43
C LYS A 91 -2.02 7.30 12.70
N LYS A 92 -2.41 6.73 13.84
CA LYS A 92 -3.81 6.71 14.29
C LYS A 92 -4.32 8.12 14.61
N ALA A 93 -3.55 8.92 15.34
CA ALA A 93 -3.91 10.29 15.72
C ALA A 93 -4.01 11.22 14.50
N VAL A 94 -3.12 11.08 13.51
CA VAL A 94 -3.21 11.78 12.21
C VAL A 94 -4.54 11.47 11.54
N SER A 95 -4.89 10.20 11.41
CA SER A 95 -6.12 9.75 10.74
C SER A 95 -7.38 10.28 11.45
N ILE A 96 -7.41 10.24 12.79
CA ILE A 96 -8.53 10.73 13.60
C ILE A 96 -8.68 12.25 13.47
N LEU A 97 -7.60 13.01 13.66
CA LEU A 97 -7.64 14.48 13.63
C LEU A 97 -7.94 14.99 12.22
N MET A 98 -7.36 14.38 11.19
CA MET A 98 -7.71 14.68 9.80
C MET A 98 -9.17 14.34 9.49
N GLY A 99 -9.68 13.23 10.04
CA GLY A 99 -11.09 12.85 9.91
C GLY A 99 -12.04 13.90 10.48
N ALA A 100 -11.72 14.48 11.63
CA ALA A 100 -12.50 15.57 12.22
C ALA A 100 -12.51 16.83 11.33
N PHE A 101 -11.35 17.18 10.76
CA PHE A 101 -11.21 18.29 9.81
C PHE A 101 -12.00 18.06 8.51
N MET A 102 -11.84 16.89 7.90
CA MET A 102 -12.54 16.50 6.66
C MET A 102 -14.05 16.49 6.86
N TYR A 103 -14.53 15.81 7.90
CA TYR A 103 -15.95 15.77 8.26
C TYR A 103 -16.51 17.19 8.40
N ARG A 104 -15.82 18.06 9.15
CA ARG A 104 -16.32 19.42 9.38
C ARG A 104 -16.35 20.23 8.09
N LEU A 105 -15.32 20.17 7.26
CA LEU A 105 -15.28 20.90 5.99
C LEU A 105 -16.41 20.45 5.06
N LEU A 106 -16.56 19.13 4.84
CA LEU A 106 -17.62 18.55 4.01
C LEU A 106 -19.03 18.88 4.54
N ARG A 107 -19.22 18.90 5.86
CA ARG A 107 -20.51 19.30 6.45
C ARG A 107 -20.81 20.79 6.31
N LEU A 108 -19.81 21.65 6.20
CA LEU A 108 -20.03 23.08 5.96
C LEU A 108 -20.39 23.37 4.50
N GLU A 109 -19.90 22.58 3.54
CA GLU A 109 -20.29 22.69 2.12
C GLU A 109 -21.77 22.40 1.92
N HIS A 110 -22.29 21.39 2.62
CA HIS A 110 -23.69 20.96 2.52
C HIS A 110 -24.48 21.29 3.78
N GLU A 111 -24.21 22.41 4.42
CA GLU A 111 -24.86 22.75 5.69
C GLU A 111 -26.33 23.16 5.50
N GLN A 112 -26.66 23.73 4.33
CA GLN A 112 -28.01 24.20 3.99
C GLN A 112 -28.87 23.14 3.30
N ILE A 113 -28.32 21.96 3.04
CA ILE A 113 -28.97 20.89 2.28
C ILE A 113 -28.91 19.61 3.12
N ASN A 114 -29.99 18.83 3.11
CA ASN A 114 -29.94 17.49 3.66
C ASN A 114 -28.93 16.65 2.84
N LEU A 115 -27.90 16.10 3.49
CA LEU A 115 -26.87 15.32 2.81
C LEU A 115 -27.45 14.13 2.03
N TYR A 116 -28.50 13.50 2.55
CA TYR A 116 -29.18 12.40 1.87
C TYR A 116 -29.73 12.85 0.52
N GLU A 117 -30.43 14.00 0.48
CA GLU A 117 -30.97 14.58 -0.75
C GLU A 117 -29.86 15.03 -1.69
N PHE A 118 -28.78 15.61 -1.16
CA PHE A 118 -27.60 15.98 -1.96
C PHE A 118 -27.00 14.75 -2.65
N PHE A 119 -26.65 13.70 -1.91
CA PHE A 119 -26.04 12.51 -2.50
C PHE A 119 -26.99 11.70 -3.38
N LYS A 120 -28.30 11.93 -3.30
CA LYS A 120 -29.28 11.33 -4.20
C LYS A 120 -29.37 12.08 -5.53
N ALA A 121 -29.23 13.40 -5.49
CA ALA A 121 -29.35 14.27 -6.66
C ALA A 121 -28.02 14.49 -7.42
N SER A 122 -26.89 14.37 -6.72
CA SER A 122 -25.56 14.60 -7.28
C SER A 122 -25.01 13.39 -8.02
N ARG A 123 -24.18 13.62 -9.03
CA ARG A 123 -23.39 12.56 -9.66
C ARG A 123 -22.28 12.10 -8.72
N ILE A 124 -21.85 10.85 -8.88
CA ILE A 124 -20.84 10.24 -8.00
C ILE A 124 -19.52 11.02 -8.04
N GLU A 125 -19.14 11.55 -9.21
CA GLU A 125 -17.90 12.31 -9.38
C GLU A 125 -17.92 13.65 -8.63
N ASP A 126 -19.10 14.17 -8.30
CA ASP A 126 -19.28 15.48 -7.66
C ASP A 126 -19.33 15.42 -6.13
N TYR A 127 -19.40 14.22 -5.54
CA TYR A 127 -19.64 14.05 -4.09
C TYR A 127 -18.62 14.74 -3.19
N PHE A 128 -17.36 14.84 -3.62
CA PHE A 128 -16.26 15.41 -2.84
C PHE A 128 -15.57 16.57 -3.55
N ASN A 129 -16.18 17.10 -4.62
CA ASN A 129 -15.65 18.25 -5.31
C ASN A 129 -15.98 19.53 -4.52
N ILE A 130 -15.00 20.03 -3.75
CA ILE A 130 -15.14 21.23 -2.91
C ILE A 130 -15.22 22.48 -3.81
N SER A 131 -16.44 22.85 -4.20
CA SER A 131 -16.73 24.02 -5.04
C SER A 131 -16.32 25.33 -4.35
N ILE A 132 -16.03 26.41 -5.10
CA ILE A 132 -15.70 27.75 -4.53
C ILE A 132 -16.97 28.45 -4.02
N VAL A 133 -17.85 27.73 -3.33
CA VAL A 133 -18.98 28.35 -2.66
C VAL A 133 -18.47 28.79 -1.28
N ASN A 134 -18.42 30.10 -1.07
CA ASN A 134 -18.04 30.71 0.21
C ASN A 134 -19.12 30.50 1.28
N SER A 135 -19.45 29.23 1.60
CA SER A 135 -20.60 28.85 2.43
C SER A 135 -20.59 29.55 3.80
N CYS A 136 -19.44 29.62 4.47
CA CYS A 136 -19.25 30.48 5.66
C CYS A 136 -17.76 30.79 5.94
N ALA A 137 -17.47 31.66 6.91
CA ALA A 137 -16.08 32.01 7.25
C ALA A 137 -15.26 30.82 7.82
N LEU A 138 -15.89 29.90 8.55
CA LEU A 138 -15.21 28.68 9.02
C LEU A 138 -14.88 27.76 7.84
N HIS A 139 -15.76 27.68 6.84
CA HIS A 139 -15.51 26.94 5.62
C HIS A 139 -14.28 27.48 4.89
N THR A 140 -14.22 28.79 4.64
CA THR A 140 -13.05 29.46 4.05
C THR A 140 -11.77 29.15 4.84
N THR A 141 -11.82 29.25 6.17
CA THR A 141 -10.67 29.01 7.05
C THR A 141 -10.14 27.57 6.94
N LEU A 142 -11.03 26.58 7.03
CA LEU A 142 -10.67 25.16 6.92
C LEU A 142 -10.15 24.83 5.52
N ARG A 143 -10.78 25.38 4.48
CA ARG A 143 -10.35 25.19 3.10
C ARG A 143 -8.95 25.74 2.87
N GLU A 144 -8.67 26.98 3.28
CA GLU A 144 -7.34 27.60 3.14
C GLU A 144 -6.25 26.80 3.87
N ALA A 145 -6.58 26.21 5.02
CA ALA A 145 -5.65 25.39 5.79
C ALA A 145 -5.36 24.03 5.15
N LEU A 146 -6.39 23.38 4.57
CA LEU A 146 -6.34 21.96 4.20
C LEU A 146 -6.27 21.70 2.68
N ILE A 147 -6.85 22.59 1.87
CA ILE A 147 -6.97 22.44 0.42
C ILE A 147 -6.01 23.43 -0.26
N LYS A 148 -5.02 22.89 -0.96
CA LYS A 148 -4.03 23.67 -1.72
C LYS A 148 -4.10 23.28 -3.19
N LYS A 149 -3.50 24.09 -4.08
CA LYS A 149 -3.43 23.76 -5.51
C LYS A 149 -2.79 22.37 -5.67
N GLY A 150 -3.53 21.43 -6.27
CA GLY A 150 -3.08 20.04 -6.46
C GLY A 150 -3.23 19.12 -5.24
N ASN A 151 -3.82 19.59 -4.13
CA ASN A 151 -4.10 18.75 -2.95
C ASN A 151 -5.56 18.92 -2.52
N VAL A 152 -6.44 18.10 -3.12
CA VAL A 152 -7.89 18.06 -2.84
C VAL A 152 -8.22 16.72 -2.20
N PHE A 153 -9.26 16.67 -1.37
CA PHE A 153 -9.67 15.42 -0.73
C PHE A 153 -10.02 14.36 -1.78
N ASP A 154 -9.36 13.20 -1.69
CA ASP A 154 -9.79 11.99 -2.41
C ASP A 154 -10.70 11.14 -1.52
N ALA A 155 -11.63 10.43 -2.17
CA ALA A 155 -12.64 9.64 -1.48
C ALA A 155 -12.05 8.56 -0.57
N GLN A 156 -10.92 7.95 -0.95
CA GLN A 156 -10.27 6.92 -0.14
C GLN A 156 -9.74 7.52 1.17
N THR A 157 -9.04 8.65 1.10
CA THR A 157 -8.55 9.33 2.31
C THR A 157 -9.71 9.83 3.20
N VAL A 158 -10.82 10.31 2.60
CA VAL A 158 -12.02 10.66 3.36
C VAL A 158 -12.59 9.44 4.09
N ALA A 159 -12.73 8.30 3.40
CA ALA A 159 -13.26 7.07 3.98
C ALA A 159 -12.41 6.58 5.17
N VAL A 160 -11.08 6.56 5.00
CA VAL A 160 -10.13 6.12 6.02
C VAL A 160 -10.13 7.07 7.23
N CYS A 161 -9.94 8.37 7.00
CA CYS A 161 -9.82 9.34 8.09
C CYS A 161 -11.15 9.55 8.84
N CYS A 162 -12.27 9.71 8.12
CA CYS A 162 -13.58 9.83 8.78
C CYS A 162 -13.98 8.53 9.48
N GLY A 163 -13.61 7.37 8.92
CA GLY A 163 -13.79 6.07 9.57
C GLY A 163 -13.00 5.96 10.88
N ALA A 164 -11.73 6.36 10.88
CA ALA A 164 -10.90 6.40 12.08
C ALA A 164 -11.46 7.35 13.14
N TYR A 165 -11.96 8.52 12.72
CA TYR A 165 -12.61 9.48 13.62
C TYR A 165 -13.89 8.89 14.24
N LYS A 166 -14.75 8.25 13.44
CA LYS A 166 -15.94 7.55 13.95
C LYS A 166 -15.55 6.48 14.98
N GLN A 167 -14.60 5.61 14.64
CA GLN A 167 -14.16 4.53 15.53
C GLN A 167 -13.62 5.07 16.86
N TYR A 168 -12.90 6.18 16.83
CA TYR A 168 -12.46 6.86 18.04
C TYR A 168 -13.63 7.36 18.88
N LEU A 169 -14.60 8.05 18.27
CA LEU A 169 -15.76 8.59 18.96
C LEU A 169 -16.68 7.51 19.56
N MET A 170 -16.74 6.33 18.94
CA MET A 170 -17.54 5.20 19.40
C MET A 170 -16.92 4.42 20.58
N GLN A 171 -15.70 4.76 21.00
CA GLN A 171 -15.12 4.20 22.22
C GLN A 171 -15.94 4.67 23.43
N GLU A 172 -16.03 3.80 24.43
CA GLU A 172 -16.85 4.04 25.63
C GLU A 172 -16.52 5.39 26.28
N GLY A 173 -17.56 6.23 26.46
CA GLY A 173 -17.46 7.55 27.09
C GLY A 173 -16.70 8.62 26.30
N VAL A 174 -16.20 8.34 25.09
CA VAL A 174 -15.41 9.31 24.32
C VAL A 174 -16.28 10.42 23.74
N SER A 175 -17.37 10.09 23.04
CA SER A 175 -18.28 11.06 22.44
C SER A 175 -18.89 12.02 23.47
N ASP A 176 -19.16 11.54 24.68
CA ASP A 176 -19.82 12.29 25.75
C ASP A 176 -18.98 13.45 26.27
N ARG A 177 -17.67 13.44 26.00
CA ARG A 177 -16.76 14.53 26.36
C ARG A 177 -16.89 15.75 25.45
N TYR A 178 -17.51 15.61 24.27
CA TYR A 178 -17.60 16.67 23.28
C TYR A 178 -19.02 17.27 23.25
N THR A 179 -19.20 18.43 23.86
CA THR A 179 -20.50 19.11 23.94
C THR A 179 -21.16 19.28 22.57
N TYR A 180 -20.40 19.73 21.56
CA TYR A 180 -20.91 19.91 20.20
C TYR A 180 -21.49 18.62 19.61
N ILE A 181 -20.88 17.46 19.89
CA ILE A 181 -21.34 16.16 19.37
C ILE A 181 -22.63 15.74 20.07
N ARG A 182 -22.72 15.92 21.40
CA ARG A 182 -23.93 15.58 22.16
C ARG A 182 -25.15 16.41 21.76
N GLU A 183 -24.93 17.66 21.38
CA GLU A 183 -25.99 18.60 20.99
C GLU A 183 -26.48 18.39 19.54
N ASP A 184 -25.69 17.72 18.70
CA ASP A 184 -25.99 17.48 17.28
C ASP A 184 -26.56 16.07 17.10
N THR A 185 -27.90 15.95 17.11
CA THR A 185 -28.62 14.67 17.00
C THR A 185 -28.33 13.91 15.72
N ASP A 186 -27.90 14.61 14.66
CA ASP A 186 -27.60 14.03 13.35
C ASP A 186 -26.09 13.85 13.13
N PHE A 187 -25.25 14.04 14.15
CA PHE A 187 -23.80 13.98 13.98
C PHE A 187 -23.35 12.63 13.40
N PHE A 188 -23.75 11.52 14.02
CA PHE A 188 -23.31 10.19 13.59
C PHE A 188 -23.96 9.76 12.28
N SER A 189 -25.23 10.12 12.03
CA SER A 189 -25.91 9.80 10.78
C SER A 189 -25.28 10.53 9.59
N ASN A 190 -24.90 11.79 9.78
CA ASN A 190 -24.15 12.57 8.80
C ASN A 190 -22.74 12.01 8.56
N LEU A 191 -22.03 11.64 9.63
CA LEU A 191 -20.70 11.04 9.52
C LEU A 191 -20.75 9.70 8.78
N ASP A 192 -21.74 8.87 9.08
CA ASP A 192 -21.96 7.57 8.42
C ASP A 192 -22.26 7.71 6.94
N LEU A 193 -23.08 8.70 6.59
CA LEU A 193 -23.41 8.96 5.20
C LEU A 193 -22.18 9.42 4.41
N ILE A 194 -21.35 10.31 4.97
CA ILE A 194 -20.07 10.71 4.35
C ILE A 194 -19.16 9.51 4.17
N ILE A 195 -18.98 8.67 5.19
CA ILE A 195 -18.12 7.47 5.12
C ILE A 195 -18.65 6.48 4.06
N ALA A 196 -19.96 6.20 4.06
CA ALA A 196 -20.56 5.25 3.13
C ALA A 196 -20.39 5.70 1.67
N LYS A 197 -20.61 6.99 1.39
CA LYS A 197 -20.42 7.55 0.05
C LYS A 197 -18.95 7.59 -0.35
N ALA A 198 -18.06 7.92 0.59
CA ALA A 198 -16.62 7.90 0.36
C ALA A 198 -16.13 6.49 -0.02
N LYS A 199 -16.57 5.46 0.70
CA LYS A 199 -16.26 4.06 0.38
C LYS A 199 -16.75 3.63 -1.01
N LEU A 200 -17.94 4.07 -1.41
CA LEU A 200 -18.48 3.78 -2.74
C LEU A 200 -17.58 4.36 -3.84
N VAL A 201 -17.18 5.63 -3.72
CA VAL A 201 -16.32 6.30 -4.71
C VAL A 201 -14.89 5.77 -4.66
N ALA A 202 -14.43 5.34 -3.49
CA ALA A 202 -13.07 4.87 -3.28
C ALA A 202 -12.82 3.43 -3.73
N ALA A 203 -13.87 2.64 -4.02
CA ALA A 203 -13.73 1.22 -4.34
C ALA A 203 -12.68 0.91 -5.43
N PRO A 204 -12.61 1.66 -6.56
CA PRO A 204 -11.57 1.40 -7.58
C PRO A 204 -10.14 1.70 -7.11
N ILE A 205 -9.94 2.68 -6.22
CA ILE A 205 -8.63 2.98 -5.63
C ILE A 205 -8.28 1.92 -4.58
N GLN A 206 -9.25 1.46 -3.80
CA GLN A 206 -9.06 0.39 -2.82
C GLN A 206 -8.63 -0.91 -3.50
N GLU A 207 -9.25 -1.26 -4.63
CA GLU A 207 -8.87 -2.43 -5.42
C GLU A 207 -7.42 -2.34 -5.92
N GLN A 208 -7.03 -1.18 -6.45
CA GLN A 208 -5.63 -0.93 -6.85
C GLN A 208 -4.65 -1.02 -5.68
N LEU A 209 -5.03 -0.53 -4.49
CA LEU A 209 -4.23 -0.66 -3.28
C LEU A 209 -4.08 -2.12 -2.81
N HIS A 210 -5.04 -3.00 -3.11
CA HIS A 210 -4.89 -4.43 -2.83
C HIS A 210 -3.76 -5.05 -3.66
N TYR A 211 -3.61 -4.67 -4.93
CA TYR A 211 -2.49 -5.11 -5.76
C TYR A 211 -1.15 -4.59 -5.23
N VAL A 212 -1.07 -3.31 -4.84
CA VAL A 212 0.13 -2.75 -4.19
C VAL A 212 0.48 -3.52 -2.91
N SER A 213 -0.53 -3.81 -2.08
CA SER A 213 -0.39 -4.55 -0.83
C SER A 213 0.08 -5.99 -1.06
N PHE A 214 -0.36 -6.65 -2.13
CA PHE A 214 0.16 -7.95 -2.54
C PHE A 214 1.66 -7.87 -2.83
N ILE A 215 2.09 -6.96 -3.71
CA ILE A 215 3.51 -6.80 -4.09
C ILE A 215 4.38 -6.57 -2.85
N GLN A 216 3.97 -5.65 -1.97
CA GLN A 216 4.69 -5.35 -0.75
C GLN A 216 4.72 -6.53 0.23
N SER A 217 3.63 -7.31 0.33
CA SER A 217 3.60 -8.51 1.18
C SER A 217 4.52 -9.63 0.67
N VAL A 218 4.64 -9.80 -0.65
CA VAL A 218 5.61 -10.71 -1.27
C VAL A 218 7.03 -10.25 -0.97
N ALA A 219 7.35 -8.96 -1.14
CA ALA A 219 8.67 -8.43 -0.82
C ALA A 219 9.04 -8.64 0.66
N LYS A 220 8.08 -8.42 1.57
CA LYS A 220 8.29 -8.68 3.00
C LYS A 220 8.56 -10.16 3.28
N SER A 221 7.70 -11.05 2.77
CA SER A 221 7.86 -12.50 2.96
C SER A 221 9.18 -13.00 2.35
N LEU A 222 9.59 -12.47 1.20
CA LEU A 222 10.88 -12.79 0.57
C LEU A 222 12.08 -12.39 1.43
N LYS A 223 12.05 -11.22 2.07
CA LYS A 223 13.12 -10.78 2.99
C LYS A 223 13.24 -11.73 4.19
N GLU A 224 12.11 -12.18 4.74
CA GLU A 224 12.07 -13.15 5.84
C GLU A 224 12.66 -14.51 5.40
N TYR A 225 12.24 -15.05 4.26
CA TYR A 225 12.80 -16.30 3.71
C TYR A 225 14.28 -16.18 3.30
N ASP A 226 14.72 -15.04 2.78
CA ASP A 226 16.13 -14.83 2.38
C ASP A 226 17.09 -15.03 3.57
N GLU A 227 16.72 -14.53 4.75
CA GLU A 227 17.50 -14.71 5.98
C GLU A 227 17.58 -16.19 6.38
N GLU A 228 16.45 -16.88 6.45
CA GLU A 228 16.39 -18.30 6.81
C GLU A 228 17.16 -19.19 5.82
N VAL A 229 17.02 -18.92 4.52
CA VAL A 229 17.69 -19.69 3.47
C VAL A 229 19.20 -19.48 3.52
N ARG A 230 19.68 -18.26 3.80
CA ARG A 230 21.12 -17.99 3.98
C ARG A 230 21.70 -18.77 5.16
N ASP A 231 21.00 -18.79 6.30
CA ASP A 231 21.44 -19.56 7.46
C ASP A 231 21.44 -21.07 7.20
N GLY A 232 20.43 -21.56 6.47
CA GLY A 232 20.37 -22.95 6.00
C GLY A 232 21.54 -23.30 5.05
N LEU A 233 21.84 -22.43 4.09
CA LEU A 233 22.97 -22.60 3.15
C LEU A 233 24.32 -22.62 3.86
N LYS A 234 24.54 -21.73 4.82
CA LYS A 234 25.76 -21.69 5.63
C LYS A 234 25.94 -22.96 6.47
N THR A 235 24.84 -23.52 6.97
CA THR A 235 24.87 -24.79 7.72
C THR A 235 25.15 -25.96 6.78
N LEU A 236 24.53 -25.97 5.60
CA LEU A 236 24.79 -26.96 4.56
C LEU A 236 26.24 -26.92 4.08
N ASP A 237 26.81 -25.75 3.83
CA ASP A 237 28.19 -25.57 3.39
C ASP A 237 29.20 -26.20 4.37
N LYS A 238 29.04 -25.93 5.67
CA LYS A 238 29.88 -26.55 6.73
C LYS A 238 29.79 -28.08 6.71
N LEU A 239 28.59 -28.63 6.52
CA LEU A 239 28.37 -30.06 6.46
C LEU A 239 29.02 -30.69 5.21
N LEU A 240 28.93 -30.02 4.06
CA LEU A 240 29.54 -30.46 2.81
C LEU A 240 31.07 -30.45 2.90
N LYS A 241 31.67 -29.38 3.45
CA LYS A 241 33.12 -29.30 3.71
C LYS A 241 33.61 -30.41 4.63
N THR A 242 32.83 -30.74 5.66
CA THR A 242 33.14 -31.87 6.56
C THR A 242 33.10 -33.21 5.82
N LYS A 243 32.14 -33.42 4.92
CA LYS A 243 32.08 -34.66 4.11
C LYS A 243 33.20 -34.77 3.09
N LEU A 244 33.57 -33.67 2.44
CA LEU A 244 34.66 -33.62 1.45
C LEU A 244 36.02 -33.97 2.06
N ALA A 245 36.23 -33.75 3.36
CA ALA A 245 37.42 -34.25 4.05
C ALA A 245 37.60 -35.79 3.99
N THR A 246 36.54 -36.52 3.61
CA THR A 246 36.53 -38.00 3.52
C THR A 246 36.09 -38.53 2.15
N LYS A 247 35.79 -37.65 1.18
CA LYS A 247 35.29 -38.01 -0.16
C LYS A 247 35.82 -37.03 -1.21
N GLU A 248 36.20 -37.55 -2.38
CA GLU A 248 36.69 -36.73 -3.50
C GLU A 248 35.63 -35.79 -4.08
N SER A 249 34.36 -36.21 -4.12
CA SER A 249 33.26 -35.37 -4.61
C SER A 249 31.90 -35.77 -4.05
N ILE A 250 30.95 -34.84 -4.09
CA ILE A 250 29.57 -34.97 -3.63
C ILE A 250 28.63 -34.56 -4.76
N LYS A 251 27.76 -35.49 -5.18
CA LYS A 251 26.73 -35.23 -6.20
C LYS A 251 25.46 -34.62 -5.59
N ARG A 252 24.65 -33.94 -6.41
CA ARG A 252 23.36 -33.34 -6.04
C ARG A 252 22.49 -34.19 -5.10
N ASP A 253 22.27 -35.46 -5.42
CA ASP A 253 21.41 -36.33 -4.59
C ASP A 253 21.96 -36.54 -3.18
N GLU A 254 23.28 -36.54 -3.01
CA GLU A 254 23.91 -36.59 -1.69
C GLU A 254 23.79 -35.25 -0.96
N ILE A 255 23.87 -34.12 -1.68
CA ILE A 255 23.66 -32.77 -1.11
C ILE A 255 22.23 -32.65 -0.58
N ILE A 256 21.24 -33.15 -1.32
CA ILE A 256 19.84 -33.18 -0.88
C ILE A 256 19.69 -34.01 0.39
N LYS A 257 20.34 -35.18 0.48
CA LYS A 257 20.33 -35.98 1.71
C LYS A 257 20.97 -35.24 2.89
N CYS A 258 22.05 -34.50 2.65
CA CYS A 258 22.66 -33.65 3.67
C CYS A 258 21.69 -32.56 4.13
N LEU A 259 21.05 -31.86 3.19
CA LEU A 259 20.07 -30.82 3.49
C LEU A 259 18.89 -31.37 4.31
N GLN A 260 18.34 -32.52 3.93
CA GLN A 260 17.26 -33.18 4.66
C GLN A 260 17.65 -33.63 6.08
N SER A 261 18.94 -33.80 6.35
CA SER A 261 19.44 -34.12 7.69
C SER A 261 19.60 -32.90 8.61
N LEU A 262 19.46 -31.68 8.09
CA LEU A 262 19.63 -30.44 8.87
C LEU A 262 18.39 -30.05 9.68
N GLU A 263 17.29 -30.80 9.59
CA GLU A 263 16.02 -30.53 10.30
C GLU A 263 15.51 -29.08 10.15
N LEU A 264 15.79 -28.44 9.02
CA LEU A 264 15.29 -27.11 8.69
C LEU A 264 13.78 -27.15 8.45
N GLU A 265 13.14 -25.98 8.51
CA GLU A 265 11.74 -25.86 8.11
C GLU A 265 11.52 -26.35 6.67
N SER A 266 10.36 -26.95 6.43
CA SER A 266 10.05 -27.59 5.14
C SER A 266 10.08 -26.61 3.96
N GLY A 267 9.71 -25.34 4.20
CA GLY A 267 9.78 -24.26 3.22
C GLY A 267 11.22 -23.94 2.84
N THR A 268 12.06 -23.65 3.83
CA THR A 268 13.49 -23.36 3.66
C THR A 268 14.21 -24.50 2.95
N THR A 269 13.94 -25.75 3.34
CA THR A 269 14.48 -26.95 2.69
C THR A 269 14.14 -26.98 1.20
N ARG A 270 12.85 -26.87 0.84
CA ARG A 270 12.41 -26.85 -0.55
C ARG A 270 13.02 -25.70 -1.34
N TYR A 271 13.16 -24.54 -0.72
CA TYR A 271 13.78 -23.37 -1.34
C TYR A 271 15.22 -23.66 -1.72
N ILE A 272 16.03 -24.16 -0.78
CA ILE A 272 17.43 -24.52 -1.04
C ILE A 272 17.51 -25.58 -2.15
N GLU A 273 16.65 -26.61 -2.11
CA GLU A 273 16.60 -27.66 -3.14
C GLU A 273 16.35 -27.10 -4.56
N LYS A 274 15.48 -26.07 -4.69
CA LYS A 274 15.16 -25.40 -5.96
C LYS A 274 16.36 -24.62 -6.52
N LEU A 275 17.23 -24.08 -5.67
CA LEU A 275 18.41 -23.33 -6.10
C LEU A 275 19.54 -24.23 -6.64
N LEU A 276 19.58 -25.50 -6.23
CA LEU A 276 20.63 -26.44 -6.62
C LEU A 276 20.57 -26.75 -8.13
N PRO A 277 21.65 -26.50 -8.90
CA PRO A 277 21.70 -26.90 -10.31
C PRO A 277 21.52 -28.42 -10.46
N ARG A 278 20.88 -28.84 -11.55
CA ARG A 278 20.54 -30.26 -11.81
C ARG A 278 21.78 -31.15 -11.84
N ASP A 279 22.85 -30.67 -12.46
CA ASP A 279 24.11 -31.40 -12.64
C ASP A 279 25.17 -31.01 -11.62
N LEU A 280 24.76 -30.51 -10.44
CA LEU A 280 25.69 -30.08 -9.40
C LEU A 280 26.56 -31.24 -8.90
N VAL A 281 27.86 -31.04 -8.98
CA VAL A 281 28.90 -31.85 -8.32
C VAL A 281 29.83 -30.88 -7.60
N ILE A 282 30.13 -31.17 -6.34
CA ILE A 282 31.06 -30.39 -5.52
C ILE A 282 32.27 -31.28 -5.21
N ASP A 283 33.44 -30.74 -5.49
CA ASP A 283 34.76 -31.27 -5.11
C ASP A 283 35.47 -30.25 -4.19
N GLU A 284 36.70 -30.57 -3.77
CA GLU A 284 37.45 -29.72 -2.84
C GLU A 284 37.65 -28.29 -3.38
N GLU A 285 37.93 -28.13 -4.67
CA GLU A 285 38.15 -26.83 -5.32
C GLU A 285 36.85 -26.01 -5.44
N SER A 286 35.77 -26.62 -5.90
CA SER A 286 34.47 -25.95 -6.05
C SER A 286 33.74 -25.68 -4.73
N SER A 287 34.11 -26.39 -3.65
CA SER A 287 33.56 -26.17 -2.31
C SER A 287 33.96 -24.86 -1.66
N VAL A 288 35.07 -24.25 -2.11
CA VAL A 288 35.58 -22.99 -1.56
C VAL A 288 34.53 -21.88 -1.67
N ASP A 289 33.83 -21.82 -2.80
CA ASP A 289 32.88 -20.75 -3.13
C ASP A 289 31.41 -21.24 -3.16
N PHE A 290 31.11 -22.42 -2.58
CA PHE A 290 29.76 -22.99 -2.67
C PHE A 290 28.69 -22.07 -2.07
N GLU A 291 28.89 -21.62 -0.83
CA GLU A 291 27.98 -20.69 -0.14
C GLU A 291 27.76 -19.41 -0.96
N GLU A 292 28.83 -18.80 -1.46
CA GLU A 292 28.78 -17.56 -2.24
C GLU A 292 27.99 -17.74 -3.55
N LYS A 293 28.25 -18.81 -4.30
CA LYS A 293 27.52 -19.14 -5.55
C LYS A 293 26.04 -19.41 -5.29
N MET A 294 25.71 -20.03 -4.15
CA MET A 294 24.32 -20.29 -3.78
C MET A 294 23.61 -19.01 -3.32
N ILE A 295 24.31 -18.10 -2.64
CA ILE A 295 23.81 -16.77 -2.28
C ILE A 295 23.55 -15.92 -3.53
N GLU A 296 24.43 -15.97 -4.53
CA GLU A 296 24.21 -15.28 -5.80
C GLU A 296 22.94 -15.81 -6.49
N ARG A 297 22.79 -17.15 -6.55
CA ARG A 297 21.58 -17.80 -7.09
C ARG A 297 20.32 -17.42 -6.33
N LEU A 298 20.36 -17.40 -5.00
CA LEU A 298 19.25 -16.95 -4.16
C LEU A 298 18.85 -15.52 -4.49
N THR A 299 19.84 -14.63 -4.61
CA THR A 299 19.62 -13.21 -4.93
C THR A 299 18.95 -13.03 -6.29
N ILE A 300 19.44 -13.73 -7.32
CA ILE A 300 18.83 -13.74 -8.66
C ILE A 300 17.42 -14.33 -8.61
N TYR A 301 17.22 -15.39 -7.84
CA TYR A 301 15.90 -16.01 -7.73
C TYR A 301 14.88 -15.07 -7.07
N ASN A 302 15.24 -14.47 -5.93
CA ASN A 302 14.40 -13.51 -5.20
C ASN A 302 14.07 -12.28 -6.05
N GLN A 303 15.01 -11.83 -6.88
CA GLN A 303 14.78 -10.79 -7.89
C GLN A 303 13.66 -11.18 -8.86
N HIS A 304 13.66 -12.41 -9.37
CA HIS A 304 12.62 -12.89 -10.28
C HIS A 304 11.26 -13.10 -9.58
N VAL A 305 11.24 -13.59 -8.33
CA VAL A 305 9.99 -13.69 -7.56
C VAL A 305 9.34 -12.31 -7.41
N LEU A 306 10.12 -11.32 -6.96
CA LEU A 306 9.60 -9.97 -6.74
C LEU A 306 9.23 -9.29 -8.05
N LEU A 307 9.98 -9.53 -9.13
CA LEU A 307 9.61 -9.07 -10.47
C LEU A 307 8.28 -9.68 -10.93
N GLY A 308 8.08 -10.99 -10.72
CA GLY A 308 6.82 -11.68 -11.02
C GLY A 308 5.65 -11.06 -10.26
N ALA A 309 5.85 -10.68 -9.00
CA ALA A 309 4.83 -10.02 -8.19
C ALA A 309 4.43 -8.65 -8.77
N HIS A 310 5.36 -7.90 -9.39
CA HIS A 310 5.05 -6.65 -10.08
C HIS A 310 4.37 -6.87 -11.43
N ILE A 311 4.79 -7.90 -12.17
CA ILE A 311 4.26 -8.18 -13.51
C ILE A 311 2.81 -8.65 -13.44
N LEU A 312 2.47 -9.54 -12.49
CA LEU A 312 1.16 -10.17 -12.43
C LEU A 312 -0.02 -9.15 -12.40
N PRO A 313 0.04 -8.06 -11.61
CA PRO A 313 -0.99 -7.01 -11.63
C PRO A 313 -1.07 -6.18 -12.93
N LEU A 314 -0.02 -6.12 -13.75
CA LEU A 314 -0.06 -5.33 -15.00
C LEU A 314 -1.10 -5.85 -15.99
N LYS A 315 -1.39 -7.16 -15.98
CA LYS A 315 -2.49 -7.71 -16.79
C LYS A 315 -3.85 -7.19 -16.32
N ALA A 316 -4.06 -7.07 -15.01
CA ALA A 316 -5.27 -6.47 -14.47
C ALA A 316 -5.45 -5.04 -15.01
N CYS A 317 -4.37 -4.25 -15.07
CA CYS A 317 -4.35 -2.91 -15.66
C CYS A 317 -4.69 -2.88 -17.17
N GLN A 318 -4.53 -3.99 -17.90
CA GLN A 318 -4.93 -4.09 -19.31
C GLN A 318 -6.42 -4.42 -19.45
N THR A 319 -6.98 -5.21 -18.53
CA THR A 319 -8.40 -5.60 -18.54
C THR A 319 -9.31 -4.51 -17.99
N VAL A 320 -8.84 -3.78 -16.97
CA VAL A 320 -9.50 -2.62 -16.38
C VAL A 320 -8.49 -1.48 -16.40
N PRO A 321 -8.81 -0.30 -16.95
CA PRO A 321 -7.84 0.78 -17.06
C PRO A 321 -7.53 1.35 -15.67
N TYR A 322 -6.45 0.85 -15.06
CA TYR A 322 -5.86 1.32 -13.81
C TYR A 322 -4.58 2.12 -14.08
N PRO A 323 -4.67 3.34 -14.65
CA PRO A 323 -3.50 4.07 -15.13
C PRO A 323 -2.52 4.45 -14.01
N ALA A 324 -3.02 4.69 -12.80
CA ALA A 324 -2.18 5.02 -11.65
C ALA A 324 -1.37 3.80 -11.18
N LEU A 325 -2.01 2.63 -11.09
CA LEU A 325 -1.34 1.37 -10.75
C LEU A 325 -0.34 0.96 -11.83
N ASP A 326 -0.72 1.01 -13.11
CA ASP A 326 0.17 0.73 -14.25
C ASP A 326 1.39 1.64 -14.22
N SER A 327 1.19 2.95 -14.05
CA SER A 327 2.28 3.93 -13.97
C SER A 327 3.21 3.66 -12.78
N ALA A 328 2.65 3.34 -11.61
CA ALA A 328 3.44 3.06 -10.40
C ALA A 328 4.29 1.79 -10.57
N ILE A 329 3.71 0.71 -11.09
CA ILE A 329 4.42 -0.55 -11.31
C ILE A 329 5.50 -0.37 -12.39
N ARG A 330 5.15 0.24 -13.53
CA ARG A 330 6.12 0.51 -14.61
C ARG A 330 7.23 1.45 -14.15
N HIS A 331 6.96 2.41 -13.28
CA HIS A 331 8.00 3.25 -12.70
C HIS A 331 9.08 2.43 -11.95
N VAL A 332 8.68 1.31 -11.33
CA VAL A 332 9.59 0.40 -10.64
C VAL A 332 10.34 -0.51 -11.61
N ILE A 333 9.64 -1.18 -12.52
CA ILE A 333 10.22 -2.27 -13.31
C ILE A 333 10.68 -1.85 -14.72
N GLU A 334 10.15 -0.77 -15.28
CA GLU A 334 10.52 -0.23 -16.60
C GLU A 334 11.24 1.11 -16.43
N ARG A 335 12.55 1.07 -16.16
CA ARG A 335 13.40 2.27 -16.31
C ARG A 335 13.37 2.71 -17.77
N LEU A 336 13.58 4.00 -18.05
CA LEU A 336 13.29 4.74 -19.31
C LEU A 336 13.65 4.09 -20.67
N ASN A 337 14.36 2.96 -20.75
CA ASN A 337 14.67 2.21 -21.98
C ASN A 337 14.71 0.67 -21.81
N ASN A 338 14.03 0.12 -20.81
CA ASN A 338 14.10 -1.31 -20.46
C ASN A 338 12.72 -1.96 -20.50
N SER A 339 12.33 -2.50 -21.66
CA SER A 339 11.06 -3.21 -21.83
C SER A 339 11.21 -4.68 -21.45
N LEU A 340 10.25 -5.20 -20.70
CA LEU A 340 10.24 -6.60 -20.30
C LEU A 340 10.17 -7.53 -21.53
N ASP A 341 11.13 -8.44 -21.65
CA ASP A 341 11.10 -9.51 -22.66
C ASP A 341 10.37 -10.75 -22.14
N THR A 342 10.04 -11.65 -23.07
CA THR A 342 9.24 -12.84 -22.75
C THR A 342 9.98 -13.87 -21.91
N LYS A 343 11.31 -13.97 -22.05
CA LYS A 343 12.11 -14.89 -21.23
C LYS A 343 12.12 -14.44 -19.78
N THR A 344 12.23 -13.14 -19.55
CA THR A 344 12.16 -12.55 -18.21
C THR A 344 10.79 -12.80 -17.58
N HIS A 345 9.70 -12.65 -18.34
CA HIS A 345 8.36 -12.98 -17.85
C HIS A 345 8.24 -14.45 -17.44
N ASP A 346 8.71 -15.39 -18.26
CA ASP A 346 8.65 -16.83 -17.98
C ASP A 346 9.40 -17.19 -16.68
N LEU A 347 10.60 -16.63 -16.50
CA LEU A 347 11.39 -16.80 -15.28
C LEU A 347 10.72 -16.19 -14.05
N ALA A 348 10.15 -14.99 -14.21
CA ALA A 348 9.46 -14.29 -13.13
C ALA A 348 8.21 -15.04 -12.65
N PHE A 349 7.43 -15.61 -13.58
CA PHE A 349 6.26 -16.42 -13.25
C PHE A 349 6.61 -17.80 -12.68
N ASP A 350 7.65 -18.48 -13.18
CA ASP A 350 8.14 -19.73 -12.54
C ASP A 350 8.59 -19.48 -11.10
N ALA A 351 9.36 -18.40 -10.90
CA ALA A 351 9.86 -18.04 -9.58
C ALA A 351 8.71 -17.70 -8.62
N LEU A 352 7.79 -16.81 -9.03
CA LEU A 352 6.63 -16.46 -8.22
C LEU A 352 5.76 -17.67 -7.91
N ASN A 353 5.44 -18.49 -8.92
CA ASN A 353 4.59 -19.66 -8.74
C ASN A 353 5.19 -20.66 -7.74
N PHE A 354 6.50 -20.90 -7.78
CA PHE A 354 7.14 -21.74 -6.77
C PHE A 354 7.07 -21.10 -5.38
N PHE A 355 7.39 -19.81 -5.25
CA PHE A 355 7.44 -19.11 -3.97
C PHE A 355 6.10 -19.11 -3.24
N VAL A 356 5.00 -18.79 -3.94
CA VAL A 356 3.64 -18.76 -3.35
C VAL A 356 3.09 -20.15 -3.01
N ASN A 357 3.78 -21.22 -3.44
CA ASN A 357 3.46 -22.61 -3.13
C ASN A 357 4.45 -23.25 -2.13
N LEU A 358 5.37 -22.46 -1.57
CA LEU A 358 6.22 -22.94 -0.48
C LEU A 358 5.36 -23.26 0.76
N PRO A 359 5.63 -24.38 1.44
CA PRO A 359 4.98 -24.67 2.71
C PRO A 359 5.50 -23.71 3.79
N GLY A 360 4.58 -23.13 4.56
CA GLY A 360 4.88 -22.20 5.65
C GLY A 360 3.78 -21.14 5.84
N GLU A 361 3.89 -20.33 6.87
CA GLU A 361 2.97 -19.23 7.17
C GLU A 361 3.39 -17.91 6.48
N ALA A 362 3.66 -17.95 5.16
CA ALA A 362 3.95 -16.73 4.43
C ALA A 362 2.76 -15.76 4.51
N THR A 363 2.97 -14.55 5.03
CA THR A 363 1.91 -13.54 5.23
C THR A 363 1.64 -12.73 3.96
N ILE A 364 1.52 -13.43 2.82
CA ILE A 364 1.18 -12.84 1.54
C ILE A 364 -0.30 -12.47 1.53
N LYS A 365 -0.60 -11.25 1.09
CA LYS A 365 -1.95 -10.69 1.05
C LYS A 365 -2.56 -10.87 -0.33
N TYR A 366 -3.71 -11.53 -0.40
CA TYR A 366 -4.38 -11.87 -1.65
C TYR A 366 -5.67 -11.08 -1.92
N ASP A 367 -5.86 -9.95 -1.22
CA ASP A 367 -7.10 -9.17 -1.25
C ASP A 367 -7.51 -8.70 -2.66
N ALA A 368 -6.57 -8.63 -3.62
CA ALA A 368 -6.84 -8.23 -5.00
C ALA A 368 -7.57 -9.33 -5.81
N TRP A 369 -7.37 -10.60 -5.44
CA TRP A 369 -8.03 -11.75 -6.06
C TRP A 369 -9.10 -12.39 -5.14
N GLY A 370 -9.20 -11.92 -3.90
CA GLY A 370 -10.06 -12.47 -2.85
C GLY A 370 -9.36 -13.57 -2.04
N ASP A 371 -8.65 -14.48 -2.71
CA ASP A 371 -7.90 -15.54 -2.05
C ASP A 371 -6.66 -16.00 -2.84
N ALA A 372 -5.85 -16.86 -2.22
CA ALA A 372 -4.61 -17.37 -2.78
C ALA A 372 -4.83 -18.25 -4.01
N GLU A 373 -5.92 -19.02 -4.07
CA GLU A 373 -6.18 -19.96 -5.17
C GLU A 373 -6.61 -19.21 -6.43
N ALA A 374 -7.41 -18.15 -6.28
CA ALA A 374 -7.77 -17.25 -7.37
C ALA A 374 -6.53 -16.54 -7.96
N MET A 375 -5.60 -16.07 -7.11
CA MET A 375 -4.35 -15.48 -7.57
C MET A 375 -3.49 -16.51 -8.34
N LYS A 376 -3.33 -17.72 -7.80
CA LYS A 376 -2.58 -18.80 -8.47
C LYS A 376 -3.19 -19.18 -9.82
N ALA A 377 -4.52 -19.27 -9.90
CA ALA A 377 -5.22 -19.56 -11.14
C ALA A 377 -4.98 -18.47 -12.19
N ASP A 378 -5.01 -17.20 -11.78
CA ASP A 378 -4.68 -16.06 -12.65
C ASP A 378 -3.21 -16.09 -13.11
N LEU A 379 -2.28 -16.33 -12.21
CA LEU A 379 -0.85 -16.50 -12.53
C LEU A 379 -0.63 -17.61 -13.58
N LEU A 380 -1.20 -18.80 -13.37
CA LEU A 380 -1.08 -19.92 -14.31
C LEU A 380 -1.70 -19.59 -15.66
N LYS A 381 -2.89 -18.97 -15.67
CA LYS A 381 -3.58 -18.55 -16.90
C LYS A 381 -2.72 -17.57 -17.70
N GLN A 382 -2.20 -16.52 -17.06
CA GLN A 382 -1.35 -15.54 -17.72
C GLN A 382 -0.05 -16.16 -18.23
N TRP A 383 0.50 -17.12 -17.48
CA TRP A 383 1.70 -17.83 -17.89
C TRP A 383 1.47 -18.73 -19.11
N ASP A 384 0.32 -19.39 -19.19
CA ASP A 384 -0.06 -20.19 -20.36
C ASP A 384 -0.31 -19.32 -21.60
N GLU A 385 -1.01 -18.18 -21.45
CA GLU A 385 -1.20 -17.19 -22.52
C GLU A 385 0.14 -16.71 -23.10
N LEU A 386 1.15 -16.47 -22.25
CA LEU A 386 2.49 -16.06 -22.66
C LEU A 386 3.21 -17.15 -23.48
N LYS A 387 3.04 -18.41 -23.10
CA LYS A 387 3.61 -19.55 -23.84
C LYS A 387 2.93 -19.73 -25.20
N GLU A 388 1.63 -19.51 -25.29
CA GLU A 388 0.89 -19.57 -26.56
C GLU A 388 1.28 -18.45 -27.52
N ALA A 389 1.40 -17.21 -27.02
CA ALA A 389 1.84 -16.06 -27.82
C ALA A 389 3.22 -16.31 -28.45
N ASN A 390 4.18 -16.83 -27.67
CA ASN A 390 5.50 -17.21 -28.18
C ASN A 390 5.42 -18.26 -29.29
N ARG A 391 4.59 -19.30 -29.13
CA ARG A 391 4.44 -20.35 -30.15
C ARG A 391 3.93 -19.79 -31.48
N LEU A 392 3.00 -18.82 -31.43
CA LEU A 392 2.45 -18.19 -32.62
C LEU A 392 3.45 -17.25 -33.32
N GLU A 393 4.27 -16.51 -32.57
CA GLU A 393 5.36 -15.70 -33.15
C GLU A 393 6.39 -16.57 -33.87
N PHE A 394 6.73 -17.74 -33.33
CA PHE A 394 7.64 -18.67 -33.99
C PHE A 394 7.08 -19.29 -35.27
N ILE A 395 5.76 -19.48 -35.37
CA ILE A 395 5.10 -20.03 -36.58
C ILE A 395 5.01 -18.99 -37.71
N LEU A 396 4.93 -17.69 -37.38
CA LEU A 396 4.81 -16.61 -38.37
C LEU A 396 6.18 -16.15 -38.93
N VAL A 397 7.29 -16.56 -38.32
CA VAL A 397 8.66 -16.18 -38.71
C VAL A 397 9.40 -17.34 -39.41
N THR A 398 8.81 -18.53 -39.49
CA THR A 398 9.28 -19.68 -40.28
C THR A 398 8.44 -19.88 -41.52
#